data_AF-A0A673ICS5-F1
#
_entry.id   AF-A0A673ICS5-F1
#
_cell.length_a   1.000
_cell.length_b   1.000
_cell.length_c   1.000
_cell.angle_alpha   90.00
_cell.angle_beta   90.00
_cell.angle_gamma   90.00
#
_symmetry.space_group_name_H-M   'P 1'
#
loop_
_entity.id
_entity.type
_entity.pdbx_description
1 polymer ?
#
loop_
_entity_poly.entity_id
_entity_poly.type
_entity_poly.pdbx_seq_one_letter_code
_entity_poly.pdbx_strand_id
1 'polypeptide(L)'
;MTDNVRRVMSKDGRSNVKIDNVEGMVKLFLHDIWTTVVDMKWRYKITLFASTFVTTWFVFGVVFYLIGLRNGDFHADPSSNHTPCVMNVDTLTGAYLFSLETQTTIGYGFRHISEECPLAIVTLVLQLVITGLAEIFVTGAFLAKLARPKKRAGSIKFSRLAVVCKRGGSWCLMVRVANMRNSLLIQCQLSGKLLSTHVTQEGEKTLVHQSSVDFQLDSSSECPFLLLPLTFYHVLDERSPLRSLTAENLPKQDFELLVTLNGTMESTAATCQSRTSYLPQEILWGYEFKPVLSDTTGGKLAADFSFFDKLQASSEPPTIHNNTEKLQLEEDAVTVE
;
A
#
# COMPACT_ATOMS: atom_id res chain seq x y z
N MET A 1 -15.07 -6.00 26.98
CA MET A 1 -14.71 -4.61 27.30
C MET A 1 -13.37 -4.36 26.62
N THR A 2 -13.40 -3.95 25.35
CA THR A 2 -12.17 -3.71 24.57
C THR A 2 -11.68 -2.34 24.93
N ASP A 3 -10.78 -2.25 25.91
CA ASP A 3 -10.09 -1.01 26.20
C ASP A 3 -9.45 -0.50 24.91
N ASN A 4 -9.78 0.76 24.60
CA ASN A 4 -9.49 1.42 23.35
C ASN A 4 -8.02 1.85 23.36
N VAL A 5 -7.10 0.87 23.36
CA VAL A 5 -5.66 1.13 23.38
C VAL A 5 -5.31 1.85 22.08
N ARG A 6 -4.79 3.07 22.22
CA ARG A 6 -4.41 3.93 21.11
C ARG A 6 -3.27 3.25 20.34
N ARG A 7 -3.53 2.83 19.10
CA ARG A 7 -2.51 2.30 18.18
C ARG A 7 -2.28 3.25 17.00
N VAL A 8 -1.03 3.48 16.66
CA VAL A 8 -0.56 4.30 15.53
C VAL A 8 -0.81 3.58 14.20
N MET A 9 -0.65 2.25 14.16
CA MET A 9 -0.90 1.46 12.96
C MET A 9 -1.79 0.25 13.26
N SER A 10 -2.75 -0.09 12.41
CA SER A 10 -3.56 -1.30 12.56
C SER A 10 -2.77 -2.58 12.25
N LYS A 11 -3.26 -3.75 12.69
CA LYS A 11 -2.72 -5.07 12.29
C LYS A 11 -2.67 -5.28 10.77
N ASP A 12 -3.61 -4.65 10.04
CA ASP A 12 -3.67 -4.69 8.58
C ASP A 12 -2.73 -3.67 7.90
N GLY A 13 -1.90 -2.96 8.68
CA GLY A 13 -0.93 -2.00 8.17
C GLY A 13 -1.50 -0.63 7.78
N ARG A 14 -2.72 -0.29 8.19
CA ARG A 14 -3.32 1.04 7.96
C ARG A 14 -2.86 2.00 9.05
N SER A 15 -2.45 3.21 8.65
CA SER A 15 -2.13 4.28 9.60
C SER A 15 -3.41 4.82 10.25
N ASN A 16 -3.40 4.97 11.57
CA ASN A 16 -4.45 5.63 12.36
C ASN A 16 -4.10 7.08 12.69
N VAL A 17 -3.07 7.65 12.05
CA VAL A 17 -2.65 9.03 12.25
C VAL A 17 -3.48 9.94 11.34
N LYS A 18 -4.14 10.93 11.94
CA LYS A 18 -4.78 12.03 11.21
C LYS A 18 -3.79 13.18 11.10
N ILE A 19 -3.51 13.61 9.87
CA ILE A 19 -2.77 14.84 9.60
C ILE A 19 -3.79 15.98 9.60
N ASP A 20 -3.58 17.00 10.42
CA ASP A 20 -4.47 18.15 10.56
C ASP A 20 -3.71 19.46 10.29
N ASN A 21 -4.42 20.51 9.86
CA ASN A 21 -3.87 21.86 9.63
C ASN A 21 -2.60 21.96 8.75
N VAL A 22 -2.59 21.30 7.58
CA VAL A 22 -1.55 21.55 6.57
C VAL A 22 -1.95 22.75 5.72
N GLU A 23 -1.33 23.90 5.96
CA GLU A 23 -1.51 25.07 5.10
C GLU A 23 -1.10 24.76 3.66
N GLY A 24 -1.92 25.18 2.69
CA GLY A 24 -1.63 24.96 1.27
C GLY A 24 -1.74 23.51 0.78
N MET A 25 -2.40 22.61 1.53
CA MET A 25 -2.61 21.21 1.13
C MET A 25 -3.23 21.07 -0.28
N VAL A 26 -4.18 21.93 -0.62
CA VAL A 26 -4.79 21.96 -1.97
C VAL A 26 -3.78 22.34 -3.04
N LYS A 27 -2.89 23.31 -2.76
CA LYS A 27 -1.82 23.73 -3.69
C LYS A 27 -0.79 22.62 -3.92
N LEU A 28 -0.45 21.87 -2.86
CA LEU A 28 0.41 20.69 -2.96
C LEU A 28 -0.20 19.60 -3.85
N PHE A 29 -1.49 19.27 -3.66
CA PHE A 29 -2.18 18.29 -4.50
C PHE A 29 -2.35 18.75 -5.95
N LEU A 30 -2.55 20.04 -6.19
CA LEU A 30 -2.67 20.60 -7.54
C LEU A 30 -1.32 20.77 -8.26
N HIS A 31 -0.21 20.85 -7.53
CA HIS A 31 1.12 20.85 -8.15
C HIS A 31 1.52 19.43 -8.60
N ASP A 32 1.06 18.40 -7.87
CA ASP A 32 1.28 17.00 -8.20
C ASP A 32 -0.03 16.30 -8.62
N ILE A 33 -0.59 16.77 -9.74
CA ILE A 33 -1.81 16.24 -10.33
C ILE A 33 -1.65 14.76 -10.69
N TRP A 34 -0.46 14.36 -11.17
CA TRP A 34 -0.20 12.97 -11.55
C TRP A 34 -0.35 12.02 -10.35
N THR A 35 0.36 12.25 -9.24
CA THR A 35 0.23 11.35 -8.09
C THR A 35 -1.17 11.40 -7.50
N THR A 36 -1.79 12.58 -7.46
CA THR A 36 -3.18 12.76 -6.99
C THR A 36 -4.15 11.88 -7.79
N VAL A 37 -4.13 11.97 -9.12
CA VAL A 37 -4.99 11.16 -10.00
C VAL A 37 -4.64 9.66 -9.88
N VAL A 38 -3.37 9.30 -9.75
CA VAL A 38 -2.97 7.90 -9.55
C VAL A 38 -3.50 7.35 -8.21
N ASP A 39 -3.47 8.14 -7.14
CA ASP A 39 -3.84 7.72 -5.79
C ASP A 39 -5.34 7.80 -5.46
N MET A 40 -6.13 8.54 -6.25
CA MET A 40 -7.59 8.57 -6.16
C MET A 40 -8.22 7.16 -6.07
N LYS A 41 -9.27 7.02 -5.25
CA LYS A 41 -10.03 5.76 -5.11
C LYS A 41 -10.62 5.34 -6.47
N TRP A 42 -10.76 4.04 -6.70
CA TRP A 42 -11.29 3.49 -7.96
C TRP A 42 -12.63 4.10 -8.39
N ARG A 43 -13.55 4.34 -7.45
CA ARG A 43 -14.84 4.99 -7.73
C ARG A 43 -14.65 6.35 -8.40
N TYR A 44 -13.86 7.23 -7.79
CA TYR A 44 -13.58 8.56 -8.35
C TYR A 44 -12.76 8.50 -9.64
N LYS A 45 -11.86 7.51 -9.79
CA LYS A 45 -11.08 7.33 -11.02
C LYS A 45 -11.96 6.92 -12.20
N ILE A 46 -12.89 5.98 -12.00
CA ILE A 46 -13.83 5.54 -13.03
C ILE A 46 -14.80 6.69 -13.39
N THR A 47 -15.29 7.42 -12.38
CA THR A 47 -16.13 8.60 -12.63
C THR A 47 -15.36 9.69 -13.38
N LEU A 48 -14.10 9.99 -13.00
CA LEU A 48 -13.25 10.94 -13.70
C LEU A 48 -13.02 10.51 -15.15
N PHE A 49 -12.70 9.23 -15.38
CA PHE A 49 -12.54 8.66 -16.71
C PHE A 49 -13.79 8.91 -17.57
N ALA A 50 -14.96 8.42 -17.12
CA ALA A 50 -16.21 8.57 -17.85
C ALA A 50 -16.60 10.04 -18.08
N SER A 51 -16.41 10.88 -17.05
CA SER A 51 -16.72 12.31 -17.13
C SER A 51 -15.85 13.02 -18.17
N THR A 52 -14.55 12.71 -18.27
CA THR A 52 -13.67 13.32 -19.27
C THR A 52 -14.17 13.03 -20.68
N PHE A 53 -14.50 11.77 -21.02
CA PHE A 53 -15.02 11.41 -22.35
C PHE A 53 -16.34 12.12 -22.67
N VAL A 54 -17.33 12.03 -21.77
CA VAL A 54 -18.65 12.65 -22.00
C VAL A 54 -18.52 14.17 -22.14
N THR A 55 -17.64 14.79 -21.34
CA THR A 55 -17.42 16.24 -21.39
C THR A 55 -16.73 16.65 -22.69
N THR A 56 -15.70 15.92 -23.15
CA THR A 56 -15.01 16.27 -24.40
C THR A 56 -15.91 16.08 -25.61
N TRP A 57 -16.71 14.99 -25.67
CA TRP A 57 -17.70 14.79 -26.73
C TRP A 57 -18.73 15.91 -26.77
N PHE A 58 -19.19 16.35 -25.59
CA PHE A 58 -20.16 17.44 -25.52
C PHE A 58 -19.55 18.79 -25.93
N VAL A 59 -18.36 19.14 -25.43
CA VAL A 59 -17.69 20.41 -25.74
C VAL A 59 -17.42 20.52 -27.24
N PHE A 60 -16.82 19.50 -27.86
CA PHE A 60 -16.57 19.53 -29.30
C PHE A 60 -17.86 19.43 -30.12
N GLY A 61 -18.86 18.68 -29.66
CA GLY A 61 -20.20 18.68 -30.26
C GLY A 61 -20.85 20.07 -30.28
N VAL A 62 -20.72 20.84 -29.20
CA VAL A 62 -21.17 22.24 -29.14
C VAL A 62 -20.37 23.11 -30.11
N VAL A 63 -19.05 22.93 -30.21
CA VAL A 63 -18.22 23.69 -31.17
C VAL A 63 -18.65 23.41 -32.61
N PHE A 64 -18.85 22.15 -33.01
CA PHE A 64 -19.35 21.81 -34.35
C PHE A 64 -20.75 22.35 -34.61
N TYR A 65 -21.64 22.30 -33.61
CA TYR A 65 -22.97 22.88 -33.71
C TYR A 65 -22.90 24.41 -33.93
N LEU A 66 -22.02 25.11 -33.21
CA LEU A 66 -21.81 26.55 -33.41
C LEU A 66 -21.21 26.88 -34.78
N ILE A 67 -20.33 26.02 -35.31
CA ILE A 67 -19.79 26.18 -36.67
C ILE A 67 -20.91 26.06 -37.70
N GLY A 68 -21.76 25.04 -37.59
CA GLY A 68 -22.92 24.88 -38.47
C GLY A 68 -23.92 26.03 -38.36
N LEU A 69 -24.14 26.55 -37.14
CA LEU A 69 -25.03 27.69 -36.91
C LEU A 69 -24.50 28.96 -37.58
N ARG A 70 -23.18 29.18 -37.51
CA ARG A 70 -22.53 30.31 -38.17
C ARG A 70 -22.53 30.18 -39.70
N ASN A 71 -22.40 28.96 -40.21
CA ASN A 71 -22.45 28.68 -41.64
C ASN A 71 -23.88 28.75 -42.22
N GLY A 72 -24.89 28.66 -41.36
CA GLY A 72 -26.29 28.65 -41.77
C GLY A 72 -26.84 27.26 -42.12
N ASP A 73 -26.20 26.19 -41.63
CA ASP A 73 -26.54 24.79 -41.94
C ASP A 73 -27.93 24.38 -41.45
N PHE A 74 -28.50 25.12 -40.50
CA PHE A 74 -29.80 24.81 -39.88
C PHE A 74 -30.97 25.65 -40.42
N HIS A 75 -30.77 26.45 -41.49
CA HIS A 75 -31.87 27.22 -42.08
C HIS A 75 -32.88 26.32 -42.79
N ALA A 76 -34.18 26.59 -42.58
CA ALA A 76 -35.28 25.77 -43.10
C ALA A 76 -35.41 25.79 -44.63
N ASP A 77 -34.80 26.77 -45.30
CA ASP A 77 -34.83 26.94 -46.76
C ASP A 77 -33.39 27.16 -47.26
N PRO A 78 -32.57 26.09 -47.32
CA PRO A 78 -31.20 26.21 -47.79
C PRO A 78 -31.22 26.56 -49.27
N SER A 79 -30.43 27.57 -49.66
CA SER A 79 -30.21 27.84 -51.09
C SER A 79 -29.71 26.56 -51.78
N SER A 80 -30.10 26.31 -53.04
CA SER A 80 -29.77 25.05 -53.74
C SER A 80 -28.26 24.76 -53.87
N ASN A 81 -27.41 25.74 -53.57
CA ASN A 81 -25.95 25.64 -53.59
C ASN A 81 -25.33 25.59 -52.18
N HIS A 82 -26.13 25.47 -51.11
CA HIS A 82 -25.61 25.41 -49.74
C HIS A 82 -25.15 23.99 -49.40
N THR A 83 -23.85 23.85 -49.15
CA THR A 83 -23.22 22.62 -48.70
C THR A 83 -22.92 22.73 -47.19
N PRO A 84 -23.54 21.89 -46.34
CA PRO A 84 -23.29 21.93 -44.90
C PRO A 84 -21.83 21.68 -44.54
N CYS A 85 -21.33 22.28 -43.44
CA CYS A 85 -19.98 22.00 -42.96
C CYS A 85 -19.83 20.54 -42.49
N VAL A 86 -20.89 20.00 -41.88
CA VAL A 86 -20.97 18.59 -41.46
C VAL A 86 -22.28 18.02 -41.95
N MET A 87 -22.21 16.97 -42.77
CA MET A 87 -23.37 16.35 -43.38
C MET A 87 -24.21 15.61 -42.32
N ASN A 88 -25.54 15.68 -42.45
CA ASN A 88 -26.51 14.99 -41.60
C ASN A 88 -26.42 15.36 -40.10
N VAL A 89 -26.11 16.63 -39.82
CA VAL A 89 -26.14 17.22 -38.48
C VAL A 89 -27.16 18.33 -38.46
N ASP A 90 -28.40 18.01 -38.07
CA ASP A 90 -29.52 18.97 -38.01
C ASP A 90 -29.82 19.45 -36.58
N THR A 91 -29.25 18.78 -35.57
CA THR A 91 -29.53 19.04 -34.15
C THR A 91 -28.25 19.00 -33.33
N LEU A 92 -28.30 19.59 -32.12
CA LEU A 92 -27.20 19.48 -31.14
C LEU A 92 -26.86 18.02 -30.82
N THR A 93 -27.88 17.14 -30.76
CA THR A 93 -27.68 15.70 -30.58
C THR A 93 -26.92 15.09 -31.76
N GLY A 94 -27.22 15.51 -32.99
CA GLY A 94 -26.46 15.10 -34.19
C GLY A 94 -24.99 15.54 -34.12
N ALA A 95 -24.73 16.77 -33.66
CA ALA A 95 -23.38 17.29 -33.50
C ALA A 95 -22.60 16.58 -32.38
N TYR A 96 -23.27 16.24 -31.27
CA TYR A 96 -22.70 15.40 -30.21
C TYR A 96 -22.34 14.00 -30.73
N LEU A 97 -23.23 13.36 -31.50
CA LEU A 97 -22.94 12.06 -32.10
C LEU A 97 -21.77 12.12 -33.08
N PHE A 98 -21.70 13.15 -33.93
CA PHE A 98 -20.54 13.38 -34.79
C PHE A 98 -19.25 13.52 -33.97
N SER A 99 -19.25 14.38 -32.95
CA SER A 99 -18.07 14.56 -32.08
C SER A 99 -17.64 13.26 -31.40
N LEU A 100 -18.58 12.43 -30.95
CA LEU A 100 -18.30 11.11 -30.38
C LEU A 100 -17.71 10.17 -31.43
N GLU A 101 -18.35 10.04 -32.59
CA GLU A 101 -17.93 9.17 -33.70
C GLU A 101 -16.52 9.50 -34.17
N THR A 102 -16.19 10.80 -34.25
CA THR A 102 -14.87 11.32 -34.60
C THR A 102 -13.84 11.05 -33.51
N GLN A 103 -14.12 11.42 -32.25
CA GLN A 103 -13.14 11.26 -31.16
C GLN A 103 -12.79 9.79 -30.93
N THR A 104 -13.80 8.92 -30.93
CA THR A 104 -13.62 7.47 -30.71
C THR A 104 -13.13 6.75 -31.96
N THR A 105 -12.98 7.45 -33.09
CA THR A 105 -12.57 6.89 -34.39
C THR A 105 -13.48 5.77 -34.91
N ILE A 106 -14.73 5.72 -34.44
CA ILE A 106 -15.75 4.78 -34.95
C ILE A 106 -16.16 5.19 -36.37
N GLY A 107 -16.44 6.49 -36.57
CA GLY A 107 -16.71 7.09 -37.86
C GLY A 107 -17.68 6.29 -38.75
N TYR A 108 -18.96 6.17 -38.36
CA TYR A 108 -19.94 5.39 -39.12
C TYR A 108 -20.12 5.87 -40.58
N GLY A 109 -19.69 7.10 -40.90
CA GLY A 109 -19.71 7.68 -42.24
C GLY A 109 -21.03 8.36 -42.62
N PHE A 110 -22.10 8.11 -41.86
CA PHE A 110 -23.37 8.82 -42.02
C PHE A 110 -23.20 10.32 -41.75
N ARG A 111 -22.39 10.70 -40.75
CA ARG A 111 -21.98 12.08 -40.47
C ARG A 111 -20.53 12.25 -40.86
N HIS A 112 -20.25 13.16 -41.78
CA HIS A 112 -18.89 13.44 -42.24
C HIS A 112 -18.72 14.91 -42.56
N ILE A 113 -17.48 15.37 -42.49
CA ILE A 113 -17.10 16.75 -42.76
C ILE A 113 -17.04 17.01 -44.26
N SER A 114 -17.48 18.18 -44.70
CA SER A 114 -17.31 18.64 -46.08
C SER A 114 -16.03 19.48 -46.25
N GLU A 115 -15.62 19.71 -47.50
CA GLU A 115 -14.42 20.51 -47.82
C GLU A 115 -14.67 22.03 -47.74
N GLU A 116 -15.90 22.45 -47.51
CA GLU A 116 -16.39 23.83 -47.64
C GLU A 116 -15.98 24.72 -46.47
N CYS A 117 -15.84 24.13 -45.28
CA CYS A 117 -15.61 24.85 -44.04
C CYS A 117 -14.22 24.56 -43.46
N PRO A 118 -13.19 25.37 -43.78
CA PRO A 118 -11.84 25.20 -43.22
C PRO A 118 -11.82 25.19 -41.69
N LEU A 119 -12.73 25.96 -41.06
CA LEU A 119 -12.85 26.02 -39.60
C LEU A 119 -13.27 24.67 -39.00
N ALA A 120 -14.16 23.94 -39.68
CA ALA A 120 -14.56 22.60 -39.25
C ALA A 120 -13.37 21.63 -39.34
N ILE A 121 -12.57 21.72 -40.41
CA ILE A 121 -11.39 20.87 -40.62
C ILE A 121 -10.33 21.13 -39.53
N VAL A 122 -10.05 22.41 -39.24
CA VAL A 122 -9.12 22.77 -38.15
C VAL A 122 -9.66 22.31 -36.80
N THR A 123 -10.96 22.43 -36.55
CA THR A 123 -11.60 21.95 -35.31
C THR A 123 -11.47 20.45 -35.16
N LEU A 124 -11.67 19.69 -36.25
CA LEU A 124 -11.47 18.24 -36.29
C LEU A 124 -10.03 17.86 -35.91
N VAL A 125 -9.04 18.53 -36.51
CA VAL A 125 -7.62 18.29 -36.19
C VAL A 125 -7.32 18.62 -34.72
N LEU A 126 -7.79 19.76 -34.22
CA LEU A 126 -7.61 20.16 -32.83
C LEU A 126 -8.30 19.19 -31.86
N GLN A 127 -9.49 18.71 -32.19
CA GLN A 127 -10.20 17.70 -31.42
C GLN A 127 -9.32 16.47 -31.25
N LEU A 128 -8.88 15.87 -32.35
CA LEU A 128 -8.08 14.63 -32.31
C LEU A 128 -6.78 14.80 -31.51
N VAL A 129 -6.08 15.93 -31.67
CA VAL A 129 -4.83 16.19 -30.94
C VAL A 129 -5.08 16.37 -29.44
N ILE A 130 -6.03 17.23 -29.06
CA ILE A 130 -6.30 17.56 -27.66
C ILE A 130 -6.88 16.35 -26.92
N THR A 131 -7.85 15.67 -27.51
CA THR A 131 -8.49 14.51 -26.87
C THR A 131 -7.55 13.32 -26.83
N GLY A 132 -6.74 13.09 -27.88
CA GLY A 132 -5.72 12.05 -27.88
C GLY A 132 -4.70 12.22 -26.76
N LEU A 133 -4.20 13.45 -26.54
CA LEU A 133 -3.31 13.74 -25.41
C LEU A 133 -3.99 13.51 -24.06
N ALA A 134 -5.25 13.92 -23.90
CA ALA A 134 -6.02 13.69 -22.67
C ALA A 134 -6.26 12.19 -22.41
N GLU A 135 -6.55 11.42 -23.45
CA GLU A 135 -6.78 9.97 -23.38
C GLU A 135 -5.52 9.21 -22.99
N ILE A 136 -4.35 9.59 -23.54
CA ILE A 136 -3.06 9.04 -23.13
C ILE A 136 -2.81 9.29 -21.64
N PHE A 137 -3.06 10.51 -21.17
CA PHE A 137 -2.88 10.87 -19.76
C PHE A 137 -3.79 10.03 -18.83
N VAL A 138 -5.08 9.97 -19.16
CA VAL A 138 -6.08 9.25 -18.35
C VAL A 138 -5.82 7.73 -18.36
N THR A 139 -5.53 7.15 -19.52
CA THR A 139 -5.20 5.73 -19.67
C THR A 139 -3.90 5.39 -18.97
N GLY A 140 -2.87 6.23 -19.10
CA GLY A 140 -1.61 6.10 -18.39
C GLY A 140 -1.81 6.10 -16.86
N ALA A 141 -2.62 7.01 -16.34
CA ALA A 141 -2.93 7.07 -14.91
C ALA A 141 -3.76 5.86 -14.44
N PHE A 142 -4.58 5.26 -15.30
CA PHE A 142 -5.30 4.02 -15.03
C PHE A 142 -4.35 2.83 -14.94
N LEU A 143 -3.51 2.63 -15.96
CA LEU A 143 -2.50 1.57 -16.01
C LEU A 143 -1.50 1.68 -14.87
N ALA A 144 -1.01 2.88 -14.56
CA ALA A 144 -0.10 3.12 -13.44
C ALA A 144 -0.71 2.69 -12.10
N LYS A 145 -2.01 2.94 -11.87
CA LYS A 145 -2.68 2.49 -10.65
C LYS A 145 -2.87 0.97 -10.62
N LEU A 146 -3.16 0.36 -11.78
CA LEU A 146 -3.31 -1.09 -11.89
C LEU A 146 -1.99 -1.82 -11.63
N ALA A 147 -0.86 -1.25 -12.09
CA ALA A 147 0.48 -1.77 -11.87
C ALA A 147 0.97 -1.63 -10.42
N ARG A 148 0.31 -0.82 -9.57
CA ARG A 148 0.75 -0.64 -8.17
C ARG A 148 0.63 -1.94 -7.38
N PRO A 149 1.67 -2.32 -6.62
CA PRO A 149 1.70 -3.58 -5.88
C PRO A 149 0.93 -3.58 -4.57
N LYS A 150 0.06 -2.59 -4.32
CA LYS A 150 -0.65 -2.43 -3.05
C LYS A 150 -1.51 -3.65 -2.68
N LYS A 151 -2.10 -4.32 -3.67
CA LYS A 151 -2.85 -5.57 -3.43
C LYS A 151 -1.95 -6.75 -3.08
N ARG A 152 -0.67 -6.72 -3.48
CA ARG A 152 0.31 -7.76 -3.16
C ARG A 152 0.73 -7.71 -1.70
N ALA A 153 0.85 -6.53 -1.10
CA ALA A 153 1.15 -6.42 0.34
C ALA A 153 0.13 -7.18 1.21
N GLY A 154 -1.14 -7.25 0.78
CA GLY A 154 -2.19 -8.00 1.47
C GLY A 154 -2.10 -9.53 1.35
N SER A 155 -1.25 -10.08 0.47
CA SER A 155 -0.97 -11.53 0.44
C SER A 155 0.18 -11.93 1.36
N ILE A 156 0.81 -10.98 2.05
CA ILE A 156 1.84 -11.23 3.04
C ILE A 156 1.15 -11.25 4.40
N LYS A 157 1.17 -12.41 5.05
CA LYS A 157 0.53 -12.60 6.35
C LYS A 157 1.58 -12.55 7.45
N PHE A 158 1.34 -11.69 8.43
CA PHE A 158 2.06 -11.70 9.70
C PHE A 158 1.31 -12.56 10.73
N SER A 159 2.06 -13.17 11.64
CA SER A 159 1.52 -13.81 12.84
C SER A 159 0.71 -12.81 13.65
N ARG A 160 -0.43 -13.26 14.20
CA ARG A 160 -1.29 -12.38 15.01
C ARG A 160 -0.59 -11.89 16.28
N LEU A 161 0.17 -12.78 16.90
CA LEU A 161 0.94 -12.54 18.12
C LEU A 161 2.44 -12.68 17.82
N ALA A 162 3.25 -11.86 18.47
CA ALA A 162 4.68 -12.10 18.54
C ALA A 162 4.97 -12.92 19.80
N VAL A 163 6.08 -13.66 19.82
CA VAL A 163 6.44 -14.49 20.98
C VAL A 163 7.88 -14.27 21.39
N VAL A 164 8.16 -14.39 22.69
CA VAL A 164 9.51 -14.33 23.24
C VAL A 164 9.88 -15.70 23.78
N CYS A 165 10.97 -16.28 23.26
CA CYS A 165 11.53 -17.53 23.77
C CYS A 165 13.05 -17.46 23.81
N LYS A 166 13.66 -18.41 24.50
CA LYS A 166 15.11 -18.53 24.53
C LYS A 166 15.59 -19.30 23.31
N ARG A 167 16.59 -18.80 22.60
CA ARG A 167 17.20 -19.44 21.44
C ARG A 167 18.71 -19.25 21.48
N GLY A 168 19.47 -20.36 21.45
CA GLY A 168 20.92 -20.30 21.53
C GLY A 168 21.43 -19.62 22.80
N GLY A 169 20.72 -19.78 23.92
CA GLY A 169 21.07 -19.16 25.21
C GLY A 169 20.56 -17.73 25.43
N SER A 170 20.12 -17.02 24.38
CA SER A 170 19.65 -15.63 24.46
C SER A 170 18.13 -15.53 24.32
N TRP A 171 17.52 -14.53 24.96
CA TRP A 171 16.09 -14.23 24.76
C TRP A 171 15.87 -13.56 23.40
N CYS A 172 14.91 -14.07 22.65
CA CYS A 172 14.63 -13.63 21.29
C CYS A 172 13.14 -13.32 21.12
N LEU A 173 12.83 -12.14 20.59
CA LEU A 173 11.49 -11.79 20.13
C LEU A 173 11.30 -12.32 18.71
N MET A 174 10.27 -13.12 18.48
CA MET A 174 10.02 -13.80 17.22
C MET A 174 8.71 -13.35 16.57
N VAL A 175 8.78 -13.12 15.26
CA VAL A 175 7.64 -12.80 14.42
C VAL A 175 7.65 -13.72 13.20
N ARG A 176 6.55 -14.44 13.01
CA ARG A 176 6.36 -15.29 11.84
C ARG A 176 5.70 -14.52 10.71
N VAL A 177 6.21 -14.71 9.49
CA VAL A 177 5.75 -14.08 8.26
C VAL A 177 5.60 -15.13 7.16
N ALA A 178 4.56 -15.04 6.34
CA ALA A 178 4.35 -15.94 5.21
C ALA A 178 3.86 -15.21 3.96
N ASN A 179 4.30 -15.71 2.80
CA ASN A 179 3.73 -15.36 1.50
C ASN A 179 2.59 -16.34 1.19
N MET A 180 1.36 -15.85 1.06
CA MET A 180 0.18 -16.68 0.77
C MET A 180 -0.01 -16.96 -0.73
N ARG A 181 0.95 -16.56 -1.58
CA ARG A 181 0.89 -16.74 -3.03
C ARG A 181 2.10 -17.51 -3.53
N ASN A 182 1.92 -18.22 -4.64
CA ASN A 182 2.98 -19.03 -5.25
C ASN A 182 4.12 -18.22 -5.87
N SER A 183 3.84 -17.00 -6.36
CA SER A 183 4.91 -16.19 -6.94
C SER A 183 5.85 -15.69 -5.84
N LEU A 184 7.14 -15.65 -6.14
CA LEU A 184 8.17 -15.40 -5.14
C LEU A 184 8.31 -13.91 -4.79
N LEU A 185 8.77 -13.67 -3.57
CA LEU A 185 9.27 -12.39 -3.11
C LEU A 185 10.78 -12.53 -2.89
N ILE A 186 11.54 -11.67 -3.56
CA ILE A 186 13.00 -11.64 -3.55
C ILE A 186 13.43 -10.48 -2.66
N GLN A 187 14.64 -10.52 -2.09
CA GLN A 187 15.19 -9.44 -1.26
C GLN A 187 14.26 -9.06 -0.09
N CYS A 188 13.70 -10.07 0.57
CA CYS A 188 12.85 -9.86 1.72
C CYS A 188 13.68 -9.34 2.90
N GLN A 189 13.37 -8.15 3.39
CA GLN A 189 13.99 -7.58 4.58
C GLN A 189 12.90 -7.24 5.60
N LEU A 190 13.03 -7.78 6.81
CA LEU A 190 12.18 -7.46 7.93
C LEU A 190 12.87 -6.39 8.80
N SER A 191 12.15 -5.31 9.09
CA SER A 191 12.62 -4.22 9.94
C SER A 191 11.56 -3.87 10.97
N GLY A 192 12.00 -3.57 12.18
CA GLY A 192 11.14 -3.12 13.28
C GLY A 192 11.41 -1.67 13.65
N LYS A 193 10.36 -0.98 14.10
CA LYS A 193 10.44 0.33 14.77
C LYS A 193 9.64 0.24 16.05
N LEU A 194 10.30 0.44 17.18
CA LEU A 194 9.64 0.54 18.47
C LEU A 194 9.19 2.00 18.66
N LEU A 195 7.90 2.17 18.88
CA LEU A 195 7.27 3.45 19.15
C LEU A 195 7.00 3.52 20.67
N SER A 196 7.62 4.47 21.36
CA SER A 196 7.39 4.68 22.79
C SER A 196 7.40 6.16 23.14
N THR A 197 6.80 6.51 24.27
CA THR A 197 6.93 7.87 24.83
C THR A 197 8.30 7.98 25.49
N HIS A 198 9.07 9.01 25.15
CA HIS A 198 10.39 9.24 25.72
C HIS A 198 10.49 10.67 26.23
N VAL A 199 11.12 10.84 27.41
CA VAL A 199 11.44 12.15 27.98
C VAL A 199 12.95 12.30 27.95
N THR A 200 13.46 13.32 27.28
CA THR A 200 14.90 13.58 27.21
C THR A 200 15.43 14.08 28.55
N GLN A 201 16.76 14.07 28.72
CA GLN A 201 17.39 14.55 29.96
C GLN A 201 17.14 16.05 30.19
N GLU A 202 16.92 16.80 29.11
CA GLU A 202 16.57 18.22 29.08
C GLU A 202 15.09 18.47 29.39
N GLY A 203 14.29 17.41 29.61
CA GLY A 203 12.87 17.48 29.96
C GLY A 203 11.93 17.57 28.75
N GLU A 204 12.41 17.42 27.52
CA GLU A 204 11.57 17.40 26.33
C GLU A 204 10.78 16.09 26.26
N LYS A 205 9.46 16.17 26.21
CA LYS A 205 8.58 15.00 26.12
C LYS A 205 8.20 14.74 24.67
N THR A 206 8.71 13.65 24.10
CA THR A 206 8.34 13.19 22.75
C THR A 206 7.31 12.07 22.86
N LEU A 207 6.11 12.30 22.30
CA LEU A 207 4.99 11.36 22.35
C LEU A 207 5.24 10.07 21.54
N VAL A 208 6.06 10.14 20.48
CA VAL A 208 6.37 9.01 19.60
C VAL A 208 7.85 9.03 19.26
N HIS A 209 8.68 8.52 20.17
CA HIS A 209 10.08 8.24 19.89
C HIS A 209 10.20 6.93 19.11
N GLN A 210 11.04 6.90 18.08
CA GLN A 210 11.22 5.74 17.21
C GLN A 210 12.62 5.17 17.37
N SER A 211 12.74 3.95 17.89
CA SER A 211 14.00 3.22 17.93
C SER A 211 13.98 2.02 16.97
N SER A 212 15.12 1.73 16.33
CA SER A 212 15.21 0.63 15.37
C SER A 212 15.28 -0.71 16.07
N VAL A 213 14.59 -1.71 15.52
CA VAL A 213 14.64 -3.11 15.98
C VAL A 213 14.99 -3.97 14.77
N ASP A 214 16.19 -4.54 14.77
CA ASP A 214 16.69 -5.29 13.63
C ASP A 214 16.36 -6.77 13.77
N PHE A 215 15.68 -7.32 12.77
CA PHE A 215 15.29 -8.73 12.75
C PHE A 215 16.27 -9.55 11.92
N GLN A 216 16.62 -10.72 12.43
CA GLN A 216 17.54 -11.67 11.84
C GLN A 216 16.80 -12.97 11.50
N LEU A 217 17.44 -13.76 10.64
CA LEU A 217 17.04 -15.12 10.29
C LEU A 217 18.28 -16.03 10.47
N ASP A 218 18.07 -17.30 10.77
CA ASP A 218 19.15 -18.25 11.09
C ASP A 218 20.15 -18.48 9.95
N SER A 219 19.77 -18.15 8.72
CA SER A 219 20.65 -18.21 7.56
C SER A 219 21.35 -16.86 7.38
N SER A 220 22.68 -16.89 7.42
CA SER A 220 23.57 -15.72 7.30
C SER A 220 23.15 -14.74 6.21
N SER A 221 22.94 -13.48 6.62
CA SER A 221 23.01 -12.19 5.90
C SER A 221 22.31 -11.98 4.55
N GLU A 222 21.92 -13.00 3.80
CA GLU A 222 21.37 -12.85 2.46
C GLU A 222 19.87 -13.13 2.41
N CYS A 223 19.12 -12.04 2.24
CA CYS A 223 17.80 -11.95 1.61
C CYS A 223 17.00 -13.27 1.53
N PRO A 224 16.24 -13.65 2.57
CA PRO A 224 15.49 -14.90 2.56
C PRO A 224 14.51 -15.01 1.41
N PHE A 225 14.46 -16.22 0.82
CA PHE A 225 13.40 -16.61 -0.09
C PHE A 225 12.14 -16.97 0.70
N LEU A 226 11.14 -16.10 0.71
CA LEU A 226 9.87 -16.31 1.41
C LEU A 226 8.92 -17.22 0.60
N LEU A 227 9.38 -18.45 0.32
CA LEU A 227 8.56 -19.51 -0.27
C LEU A 227 7.67 -20.19 0.78
N LEU A 228 8.22 -20.37 1.98
CA LEU A 228 7.55 -20.99 3.13
C LEU A 228 7.38 -19.95 4.26
N PRO A 229 6.50 -20.19 5.24
CA PRO A 229 6.44 -19.39 6.45
C PRO A 229 7.80 -19.35 7.15
N LEU A 230 8.38 -18.16 7.31
CA LEU A 230 9.65 -17.94 7.99
C LEU A 230 9.41 -17.25 9.33
N THR A 231 10.23 -17.60 10.32
CA THR A 231 10.20 -16.97 11.65
C THR A 231 11.44 -16.11 11.78
N PHE A 232 11.24 -14.80 11.78
CA PHE A 232 12.29 -13.83 12.03
C PHE A 232 12.40 -13.60 13.52
N TYR A 233 13.61 -13.35 14.02
CA TYR A 233 13.84 -13.09 15.43
C TYR A 233 14.74 -11.89 15.66
N HIS A 234 14.52 -11.22 16.77
CA HIS A 234 15.37 -10.14 17.26
C HIS A 234 15.93 -10.57 18.61
N VAL A 235 17.26 -10.59 18.72
CA VAL A 235 17.94 -10.92 19.97
C VAL A 235 17.80 -9.74 20.93
N LEU A 236 17.33 -10.01 22.15
CA LEU A 236 17.21 -9.02 23.22
C LEU A 236 18.57 -8.84 23.90
N ASP A 237 19.50 -8.25 23.16
CA ASP A 237 20.86 -7.95 23.64
C ASP A 237 20.93 -6.59 24.35
N GLU A 238 22.14 -6.23 24.78
CA GLU A 238 22.45 -4.95 25.44
C GLU A 238 22.11 -3.72 24.59
N ARG A 239 22.08 -3.86 23.26
CA ARG A 239 21.81 -2.79 22.30
C ARG A 239 20.33 -2.70 21.92
N SER A 240 19.55 -3.73 22.25
CA SER A 240 18.13 -3.80 21.96
C SER A 240 17.36 -2.73 22.76
N PRO A 241 16.46 -1.97 22.12
CA PRO A 241 15.57 -1.06 22.84
C PRO A 241 14.53 -1.83 23.68
N LEU A 242 14.48 -3.15 23.56
CA LEU A 242 13.57 -4.05 24.27
C LEU A 242 14.27 -4.82 25.41
N ARG A 243 15.52 -4.48 25.75
CA ARG A 243 16.32 -5.18 26.77
C ARG A 243 15.63 -5.26 28.14
N SER A 244 14.94 -4.21 28.57
CA SER A 244 14.28 -4.15 29.88
C SER A 244 12.98 -4.94 29.97
N LEU A 245 12.61 -5.66 28.91
CA LEU A 245 11.42 -6.50 28.92
C LEU A 245 11.65 -7.77 29.71
N THR A 246 10.73 -8.03 30.62
CA THR A 246 10.61 -9.29 31.35
C THR A 246 9.16 -9.77 31.26
N ALA A 247 8.93 -11.05 31.55
CA ALA A 247 7.58 -11.62 31.51
C ALA A 247 6.56 -10.84 32.37
N GLU A 248 6.99 -10.30 33.51
CA GLU A 248 6.14 -9.54 34.45
C GLU A 248 5.97 -8.07 34.07
N ASN A 249 6.98 -7.48 33.43
CA ASN A 249 6.98 -6.07 33.05
C ASN A 249 6.24 -5.85 31.72
N LEU A 250 6.27 -6.84 30.82
CA LEU A 250 5.70 -6.75 29.47
C LEU A 250 4.26 -6.20 29.45
N PRO A 251 3.30 -6.66 30.29
CA PRO A 251 1.93 -6.15 30.25
C PRO A 251 1.78 -4.71 30.78
N LYS A 252 2.77 -4.21 31.55
CA LYS A 252 2.76 -2.87 32.17
C LYS A 252 3.42 -1.81 31.30
N GLN A 253 4.17 -2.24 30.28
CA GLN A 253 4.87 -1.33 29.37
C GLN A 253 3.90 -0.67 28.39
N ASP A 254 4.22 0.56 27.99
CA ASP A 254 3.46 1.31 26.99
C ASP A 254 4.34 1.60 25.77
N PHE A 255 4.27 0.71 24.78
CA PHE A 255 4.94 0.85 23.50
C PHE A 255 4.10 0.23 22.39
N GLU A 256 4.47 0.49 21.13
CA GLU A 256 3.96 -0.22 19.97
C GLU A 256 5.13 -0.63 19.08
N LEU A 257 5.28 -1.92 18.81
CA LEU A 257 6.30 -2.43 17.90
C LEU A 257 5.72 -2.50 16.49
N LEU A 258 6.14 -1.58 15.63
CA LEU A 258 5.84 -1.60 14.20
C LEU A 258 6.80 -2.54 13.48
N VAL A 259 6.28 -3.51 12.73
CA VAL A 259 7.07 -4.45 11.93
C VAL A 259 6.74 -4.27 10.46
N THR A 260 7.78 -4.10 9.65
CA THR A 260 7.69 -3.83 8.22
C THR A 260 8.51 -4.85 7.44
N LEU A 261 7.84 -5.57 6.53
CA LEU A 261 8.50 -6.40 5.54
C LEU A 261 8.57 -5.64 4.22
N ASN A 262 9.79 -5.39 3.75
CA ASN A 262 10.07 -4.95 2.39
C ASN A 262 10.45 -6.16 1.55
N GLY A 263 9.97 -6.25 0.32
CA GLY A 263 10.40 -7.28 -0.63
C GLY A 263 10.13 -6.88 -2.07
N THR A 264 10.88 -7.44 -3.00
CA THR A 264 10.77 -7.18 -4.43
C THR A 264 9.99 -8.31 -5.09
N MET A 265 8.97 -8.00 -5.89
CA MET A 265 8.24 -9.05 -6.61
C MET A 265 9.00 -9.52 -7.84
N GLU A 266 9.09 -10.83 -8.01
CA GLU A 266 9.75 -11.46 -9.16
C GLU A 266 9.17 -11.03 -10.52
N SER A 267 7.85 -10.95 -10.64
CA SER A 267 7.18 -10.74 -11.94
C SER A 267 7.23 -9.32 -12.49
N THR A 268 7.46 -8.32 -11.64
CA THR A 268 7.39 -6.89 -12.02
C THR A 268 8.61 -6.09 -11.58
N ALA A 269 9.52 -6.70 -10.82
CA ALA A 269 10.63 -6.03 -10.14
C ALA A 269 10.21 -4.84 -9.24
N ALA A 270 8.91 -4.67 -8.97
CA ALA A 270 8.43 -3.60 -8.12
C ALA A 270 8.56 -3.98 -6.64
N THR A 271 8.94 -3.00 -5.84
CA THR A 271 9.06 -3.15 -4.38
C THR A 271 7.68 -3.10 -3.73
N CYS A 272 7.47 -4.01 -2.80
CA CYS A 272 6.25 -4.15 -2.02
C CYS A 272 6.60 -4.04 -0.54
N GLN A 273 5.82 -3.26 0.19
CA GLN A 273 5.94 -3.08 1.62
C GLN A 273 4.66 -3.55 2.31
N SER A 274 4.78 -4.48 3.25
CA SER A 274 3.70 -4.91 4.13
C SER A 274 4.06 -4.60 5.58
N ARG A 275 3.06 -4.19 6.37
CA ARG A 275 3.27 -3.65 7.72
C ARG A 275 2.25 -4.23 8.67
N THR A 276 2.65 -4.44 9.91
CA THR A 276 1.81 -4.81 11.04
C THR A 276 2.33 -4.13 12.30
N SER A 277 1.55 -4.10 13.38
CA SER A 277 2.07 -3.68 14.68
C SER A 277 1.69 -4.63 15.80
N TYR A 278 2.53 -4.68 16.83
CA TYR A 278 2.35 -5.48 18.04
C TYR A 278 2.31 -4.57 19.25
N LEU A 279 1.19 -4.61 19.96
CA LEU A 279 1.07 -4.04 21.31
C LEU A 279 1.68 -5.01 22.33
N PRO A 280 2.05 -4.55 23.53
CA PRO A 280 2.65 -5.39 24.58
C PRO A 280 1.77 -6.60 24.93
N GLN A 281 0.45 -6.43 24.93
CA GLN A 281 -0.54 -7.50 25.15
C GLN A 281 -0.59 -8.54 24.02
N GLU A 282 -0.07 -8.20 22.84
CA GLU A 282 -0.01 -9.07 21.66
C GLU A 282 1.37 -9.77 21.54
N ILE A 283 2.23 -9.62 22.55
CA ILE A 283 3.53 -10.29 22.68
C ILE A 283 3.40 -11.30 23.83
N LEU A 284 3.68 -12.58 23.57
CA LEU A 284 3.59 -13.64 24.58
C LEU A 284 4.98 -14.14 24.99
N TRP A 285 5.26 -14.12 26.30
CA TRP A 285 6.52 -14.60 26.85
C TRP A 285 6.49 -16.10 27.15
N GLY A 286 7.57 -16.82 26.83
CA GLY A 286 7.69 -18.26 27.08
C GLY A 286 6.88 -19.12 26.10
N TYR A 287 6.56 -18.58 24.93
CA TYR A 287 5.86 -19.30 23.86
C TYR A 287 6.73 -19.44 22.62
N GLU A 288 6.49 -20.51 21.89
CA GLU A 288 7.10 -20.78 20.60
C GLU A 288 6.01 -21.04 19.57
N PHE A 289 6.31 -20.76 18.31
CA PHE A 289 5.38 -21.07 17.25
C PHE A 289 5.40 -22.56 16.89
N LYS A 290 4.23 -23.18 16.72
CA LYS A 290 4.17 -24.58 16.26
C LYS A 290 4.75 -24.71 14.84
N PRO A 291 5.43 -25.82 14.51
CA PRO A 291 5.87 -26.10 13.15
C PRO A 291 4.70 -26.08 12.17
N VAL A 292 4.89 -25.41 11.02
CA VAL A 292 3.85 -25.28 9.96
C VAL A 292 4.06 -26.27 8.83
N LEU A 293 5.30 -26.76 8.69
CA LEU A 293 5.68 -27.68 7.63
C LEU A 293 5.40 -29.11 8.10
N SER A 294 4.63 -29.84 7.32
CA SER A 294 4.40 -31.26 7.49
C SER A 294 4.78 -31.99 6.20
N ASP A 295 5.43 -33.14 6.34
CA ASP A 295 5.67 -34.02 5.21
C ASP A 295 4.35 -34.71 4.84
N THR A 296 3.98 -34.64 3.57
CA THR A 296 2.79 -35.34 3.06
C THR A 296 3.21 -36.72 2.58
N THR A 297 2.30 -37.70 2.61
CA THR A 297 2.50 -39.11 2.19
C THR A 297 2.86 -39.34 0.70
N GLY A 298 3.41 -38.34 0.01
CA GLY A 298 3.92 -38.42 -1.36
C GLY A 298 5.21 -37.61 -1.60
N GLY A 299 6.00 -37.33 -0.56
CA GLY A 299 7.31 -36.66 -0.68
C GLY A 299 7.24 -35.16 -1.03
N LYS A 300 6.07 -34.53 -0.83
CA LYS A 300 5.89 -33.08 -0.98
C LYS A 300 5.75 -32.44 0.40
N LEU A 301 6.54 -31.40 0.67
CA LEU A 301 6.30 -30.53 1.82
C LEU A 301 5.00 -29.76 1.62
N ALA A 302 4.09 -29.86 2.59
CA ALA A 302 2.89 -29.03 2.66
C ALA A 302 2.98 -28.10 3.87
N ALA A 303 2.64 -26.82 3.68
CA ALA A 303 2.53 -25.85 4.75
C ALA A 303 1.06 -25.73 5.18
N ASP A 304 0.72 -26.24 6.36
CA ASP A 304 -0.65 -26.13 6.89
C ASP A 304 -0.84 -24.80 7.64
N PHE A 305 -1.46 -23.84 6.96
CA PHE A 305 -1.74 -22.51 7.52
C PHE A 305 -2.67 -22.53 8.73
N SER A 306 -3.35 -23.64 9.02
CA SER A 306 -4.13 -23.83 10.26
C SER A 306 -3.24 -23.79 11.52
N PHE A 307 -1.94 -24.13 11.37
CA PHE A 307 -0.94 -24.05 12.44
C PHE A 307 -0.13 -22.75 12.43
N PHE A 308 -0.37 -21.85 11.46
CA PHE A 308 0.42 -20.63 11.30
C PHE A 308 0.44 -19.76 12.55
N ASP A 309 -0.73 -19.53 13.14
CA ASP A 309 -0.93 -18.73 14.35
C ASP A 309 -0.93 -19.56 15.64
N LYS A 310 -0.76 -20.90 15.57
CA LYS A 310 -0.79 -21.76 16.75
C LYS A 310 0.53 -21.70 17.50
N LEU A 311 0.42 -21.57 18.82
CA LEU A 311 1.55 -21.47 19.73
C LEU A 311 1.64 -22.71 20.62
N GLN A 312 2.83 -22.98 21.12
CA GLN A 312 3.12 -23.96 22.16
C GLN A 312 3.91 -23.29 23.29
N ALA A 313 3.76 -23.76 24.52
CA ALA A 313 4.64 -23.31 25.60
C ALA A 313 6.07 -23.76 25.30
N SER A 314 7.04 -22.89 25.52
CA SER A 314 8.46 -23.24 25.43
C SER A 314 8.79 -24.25 26.53
N SER A 315 9.71 -25.16 26.25
CA SER A 315 10.11 -26.24 27.16
C SER A 315 10.82 -25.74 28.42
N GLU A 316 11.26 -24.48 28.46
CA GLU A 316 11.81 -23.84 29.67
C GLU A 316 10.78 -22.86 30.25
N PRO A 317 10.46 -22.94 31.55
CA PRO A 317 9.55 -22.00 32.19
C PRO A 317 10.15 -20.58 32.18
N PRO A 318 9.31 -19.52 32.22
CA PRO A 318 9.78 -18.14 32.35
C PRO A 318 10.57 -18.04 33.65
N THR A 319 11.89 -18.08 33.56
CA THR A 319 12.77 -18.03 34.71
C THR A 319 12.71 -16.62 35.29
N ILE A 320 12.24 -16.53 36.53
CA ILE A 320 12.29 -15.33 37.36
C ILE A 320 13.77 -14.95 37.46
N HIS A 321 14.12 -13.75 36.98
CA HIS A 321 15.47 -13.21 37.10
C HIS A 321 15.70 -12.78 38.56
N ASN A 322 15.68 -13.72 39.50
CA ASN A 322 16.08 -13.48 40.87
C ASN A 322 17.59 -13.73 41.00
N ASN A 323 18.35 -12.63 41.00
CA ASN A 323 19.55 -12.45 41.82
C ASN A 323 20.66 -13.52 41.77
N THR A 324 20.87 -14.26 40.67
CA THR A 324 22.03 -15.16 40.61
C THR A 324 23.36 -14.40 40.67
N GLU A 325 23.42 -13.18 40.09
CA GLU A 325 24.62 -12.32 40.20
C GLU A 325 24.77 -11.70 41.60
N LYS A 326 23.66 -11.47 42.33
CA LYS A 326 23.73 -10.94 43.70
C LYS A 326 24.12 -12.00 44.73
N LEU A 327 23.67 -13.25 44.54
CA LEU A 327 24.03 -14.37 45.40
C LEU A 327 25.49 -14.81 45.18
N GLN A 328 26.00 -14.76 43.95
CA GLN A 328 27.42 -15.00 43.69
C GLN A 328 28.32 -13.93 44.31
N LEU A 329 27.92 -12.66 44.28
CA LEU A 329 28.65 -11.58 44.95
C LEU A 329 28.58 -11.65 46.48
N GLU A 330 27.51 -12.23 47.05
CA GLU A 330 27.40 -12.48 48.50
C GLU A 330 28.17 -13.73 48.96
N GLU A 331 28.26 -14.79 48.15
CA GLU A 331 29.11 -15.96 48.44
C GLU A 331 30.62 -15.66 48.33
N ASP A 332 31.02 -14.82 47.37
CA ASP A 332 32.41 -14.38 47.22
C ASP A 332 32.82 -13.35 48.29
N ALA A 333 31.87 -12.65 48.91
CA ALA A 333 32.13 -11.74 50.02
C ALA A 333 32.27 -12.47 51.37
N VAL A 334 31.61 -13.62 51.54
CA VAL A 334 31.65 -14.43 52.79
C VAL A 334 32.87 -15.35 52.84
N THR A 335 33.56 -15.59 51.72
CA THR A 335 34.77 -16.43 51.67
C THR A 335 36.09 -15.67 51.90
N VAL A 336 36.03 -14.37 52.21
CA VAL A 336 37.21 -13.51 52.42
C VAL A 336 37.29 -12.91 53.85
N GLU A 337 36.40 -13.30 54.78
CA GLU A 337 36.55 -12.98 56.23
C GLU A 337 37.08 -14.14 57.07
#